data_AF-A0A830B4I2-F1
#
_entry.id   AF-A0A830B4I2-F1
#
_cell.length_a   1.000
_cell.length_b   1.000
_cell.length_c   1.000
_cell.angle_alpha   90.00
_cell.angle_beta   90.00
_cell.angle_gamma   90.00
#
_symmetry.space_group_name_H-M   'P 1'
#
loop_
_entity.id
_entity.type
_entity.pdbx_description
1 polymer ?
#
loop_
_entity_poly.entity_id
_entity_poly.type
_entity_poly.pdbx_seq_one_letter_code
_entity_poly.pdbx_strand_id
1 'polypeptide(L)' 'MHTTCGTPNYVAPEALFRWGAALQHRSRLRPSRSREKVKLLQQARRLYEDALDMDSGNRPLKQALSSCISELDYWHKT' A
#
# COMPACT_ATOMS: atom_id res chain seq x y z
N MET A 1 -7.04 1.87 26.77
CA MET A 1 -6.08 2.57 25.89
C MET A 1 -4.76 1.81 25.98
N HIS A 2 -4.59 0.81 25.11
CA HIS A 2 -3.40 -0.05 25.13
C HIS A 2 -2.25 0.65 24.40
N THR A 3 -1.36 1.24 25.18
CA THR A 3 -0.03 1.64 24.73
C THR A 3 0.92 0.49 25.05
N THR A 4 1.13 -0.43 24.10
CA THR A 4 2.23 -1.40 24.23
C THR A 4 3.48 -0.79 23.65
N CYS A 5 4.47 -0.69 24.53
CA CYS A 5 5.82 -0.22 24.28
C CYS A 5 6.55 -1.07 23.23
N GLY A 6 7.54 -0.43 22.60
CA GLY A 6 8.18 -0.89 21.39
C GLY A 6 8.79 -2.29 21.46
N THR A 7 8.50 -3.07 20.43
CA THR A 7 9.46 -3.98 19.84
C THR A 7 9.96 -3.35 18.54
N PRO A 8 11.28 -3.37 18.23
CA PRO A 8 11.83 -2.74 17.04
C PRO A 8 11.42 -3.42 15.71
N ASN A 9 10.49 -4.37 15.73
CA ASN A 9 10.07 -5.15 14.55
C ASN A 9 8.55 -5.38 14.43
N TYR A 10 7.72 -4.84 15.33
CA TYR A 10 6.26 -4.91 15.13
C TYR A 10 5.80 -3.67 14.37
N VAL A 11 5.96 -3.71 13.05
CA VAL A 11 5.34 -2.71 12.19
C VAL A 11 3.84 -2.97 12.23
N ALA A 12 3.09 -2.10 12.91
CA ALA A 12 1.64 -2.24 12.96
C ALA A 12 1.08 -2.28 11.52
N PRO A 13 0.09 -3.14 11.22
CA PRO A 13 -0.54 -3.18 9.89
C PRO A 13 -1.07 -1.82 9.44
N GLU A 14 -1.42 -0.96 10.40
CA GLU A 14 -1.80 0.43 10.15
C GLU A 14 -0.63 1.31 9.67
N ALA A 15 0.59 1.08 10.14
CA ALA A 15 1.78 1.78 9.65
C ALA A 15 2.10 1.37 8.19
N LEU A 16 2.02 0.07 7.88
CA LEU A 16 2.16 -0.43 6.51
C LEU A 16 1.08 0.11 5.57
N PHE A 17 -0.17 0.16 6.04
CA PHE A 17 -1.28 0.77 5.31
C PHE A 17 -0.98 2.23 4.94
N ARG A 18 -0.55 3.03 5.91
CA ARG A 18 -0.19 4.44 5.71
C ARG A 18 0.98 4.60 4.75
N TRP A 19 1.96 3.71 4.82
CA TRP A 19 3.08 3.66 3.88
C TRP A 19 2.62 3.36 2.44
N GLY A 20 1.80 2.32 2.25
CA GLY A 20 1.22 2.01 0.95
C GLY A 20 0.38 3.16 0.39
N ALA A 21 -0.39 3.84 1.24
CA ALA A 21 -1.22 4.97 0.84
C ALA A 21 -0.38 6.18 0.42
N ALA A 22 0.72 6.47 1.14
CA ALA A 22 1.66 7.52 0.77
C ALA A 22 2.33 7.23 -0.59
N LEU A 23 2.70 5.98 -0.86
CA LEU A 23 3.27 5.57 -2.14
C LEU A 23 2.26 5.71 -3.30
N GLN A 24 1.01 5.28 -3.11
CA GLN A 24 -0.05 5.50 -4.10
C GLN A 24 -0.26 6.99 -4.38
N HIS A 25 -0.35 7.81 -3.34
CA HIS A 25 -0.52 9.25 -3.49
C HIS A 25 0.65 9.87 -4.27
N ARG A 26 1.88 9.46 -3.93
CA ARG A 26 3.11 9.91 -4.62
C ARG A 26 3.18 9.46 -6.08
N SER A 27 2.63 8.29 -6.40
CA SER A 27 2.42 7.80 -7.76
C SER A 27 1.46 8.71 -8.55
N ARG A 28 0.38 9.20 -7.93
CA ARG A 28 -0.60 10.11 -8.57
C ARG A 28 -0.04 11.51 -8.85
N LEU A 29 0.90 11.97 -8.03
CA LEU A 29 1.59 13.25 -8.24
C LEU A 29 2.61 13.19 -9.40
N ARG A 30 2.97 12.00 -9.86
CA ARG A 30 3.87 11.81 -11.01
C ARG A 30 3.06 11.77 -12.32
N PRO A 31 3.59 12.30 -13.42
CA PRO A 31 2.93 12.22 -14.72
C PRO A 31 2.67 10.76 -15.13
N SER A 32 1.50 10.54 -15.73
CA SER A 32 0.86 9.25 -15.99
C SER A 32 1.70 8.18 -16.70
N ARG A 33 2.77 8.52 -17.42
CA ARG A 33 3.57 7.56 -18.22
C ARG A 33 4.91 7.13 -17.61
N SER A 34 5.20 7.50 -16.36
CA SER A 34 6.49 7.19 -15.77
C SER A 34 6.57 5.75 -15.25
N ARG A 35 7.60 4.99 -15.68
CA ARG A 35 7.94 3.67 -15.09
C ARG A 35 8.10 3.72 -13.57
N GLU A 36 8.49 4.87 -13.03
CA GLU A 36 8.53 5.13 -11.58
C GLU A 36 7.17 4.97 -10.90
N LYS A 37 6.08 5.36 -11.57
CA LYS A 37 4.71 5.22 -11.07
C LYS A 37 4.37 3.76 -10.82
N VAL A 38 4.64 2.91 -11.82
CA VAL A 38 4.43 1.45 -11.71
C VAL A 38 5.27 0.86 -10.58
N LYS A 39 6.53 1.29 -10.43
CA LYS A 39 7.39 0.84 -9.32
C LYS A 39 6.81 1.22 -7.96
N LEU A 40 6.34 2.46 -7.78
CA LEU A 40 5.71 2.93 -6.55
C LEU A 40 4.43 2.13 -6.22
N LEU A 41 3.59 1.87 -7.23
CA LEU A 41 2.36 1.10 -7.06
C LEU A 41 2.64 -0.37 -6.74
N GLN A 42 3.65 -0.99 -7.36
CA GLN A 42 4.05 -2.36 -7.01
C GLN A 42 4.59 -2.44 -5.58
N GLN A 43 5.35 -1.44 -5.14
CA GLN A 43 5.84 -1.37 -3.77
C GLN A 43 4.69 -1.18 -2.78
N ALA A 44 3.72 -0.31 -3.09
CA ALA A 44 2.51 -0.15 -2.30
C ALA A 44 1.72 -1.46 -2.20
N ARG A 45 1.59 -2.21 -3.30
CA ARG A 45 0.93 -3.51 -3.33
C ARG A 45 1.54 -4.49 -2.33
N ARG A 46 2.86 -4.66 -2.35
CA ARG A 46 3.55 -5.57 -1.42
C ARG A 46 3.32 -5.19 0.03
N LEU A 47 3.32 -3.89 0.35
CA LEU A 47 3.06 -3.42 1.72
C LEU A 47 1.63 -3.73 2.17
N TYR A 48 0.64 -3.64 1.28
CA TYR A 48 -0.73 -4.03 1.61
C TYR A 48 -0.89 -5.54 1.75
N GLU A 49 -0.20 -6.35 0.94
CA GLU A 49 -0.19 -7.81 1.09
C GLU A 49 0.44 -8.23 2.42
N ASP A 50 1.58 -7.64 2.80
CA ASP A 50 2.26 -7.86 4.09
C ASP A 50 1.37 -7.46 5.28
N ALA A 51 0.68 -6.32 5.17
CA ALA A 51 -0.28 -5.90 6.18
C ALA A 51 -1.53 -6.81 6.26
N LEU A 52 -1.94 -7.43 5.15
CA LEU A 52 -3.09 -8.35 5.11
C LEU A 52 -2.75 -9.71 5.70
N ASP A 53 -1.48 -10.13 5.57
CA ASP A 53 -0.95 -11.30 6.26
C ASP A 53 -1.06 -11.14 7.78
N MET A 54 -0.74 -9.93 8.28
CA MET A 54 -0.86 -9.60 9.70
C MET A 54 -2.30 -9.37 10.18
N ASP A 55 -3.14 -8.70 9.37
CA ASP A 55 -4.52 -8.36 9.74
C ASP A 55 -5.50 -8.62 8.58
N SER A 56 -5.79 -9.91 8.37
CA SER A 56 -6.65 -10.36 7.26
C SER A 56 -8.11 -9.90 7.39
N GLY A 57 -8.51 -9.37 8.55
CA GLY A 57 -9.84 -8.79 8.82
C GLY A 57 -10.01 -7.34 8.37
N ASN A 58 -8.94 -6.68 7.96
CA ASN A 58 -8.93 -5.24 7.68
C ASN A 58 -9.57 -4.91 6.31
N ARG A 59 -10.86 -4.55 6.32
CA ARG A 59 -11.59 -4.16 5.09
C ARG A 59 -10.98 -2.95 4.38
N PRO A 60 -10.59 -1.85 5.08
CA PRO A 60 -9.88 -0.73 4.46
C PRO A 60 -8.64 -1.15 3.69
N LEU A 61 -7.87 -2.09 4.23
CA LEU A 61 -6.64 -2.62 3.64
C LEU A 61 -6.93 -3.36 2.32
N LYS A 62 -7.94 -4.23 2.31
CA LYS A 62 -8.40 -4.94 1.10
C LYS A 62 -8.88 -3.97 0.02
N GLN A 63 -9.63 -2.94 0.41
CA GLN A 63 -10.13 -1.93 -0.51
C GLN A 63 -8.97 -1.12 -1.12
N ALA A 64 -7.98 -0.72 -0.31
CA ALA A 64 -6.81 -0.01 -0.79
C ALA A 64 -5.95 -0.88 -1.73
N LEU A 65 -5.75 -2.16 -1.42
CA LEU A 65 -5.06 -3.11 -2.29
C LEU A 65 -5.79 -3.26 -3.63
N SER A 66 -7.11 -3.43 -3.61
CA SER A 66 -7.91 -3.52 -4.84
C SER A 66 -7.79 -2.26 -5.67
N SER A 67 -7.86 -1.08 -5.05
CA SER A 67 -7.68 0.20 -5.76
C SER A 67 -6.29 0.31 -6.40
N CYS A 68 -5.26 -0.13 -5.66
CA CYS A 68 -3.87 -0.14 -6.11
C CYS A 68 -3.65 -1.07 -7.31
N ILE A 69 -4.28 -2.25 -7.31
CA ILE A 69 -4.23 -3.22 -8.42
C ILE A 69 -4.98 -2.68 -9.64
N SER A 70 -6.15 -2.07 -9.47
CA SER A 70 -6.88 -1.44 -10.58
C SER A 70 -6.08 -0.31 -11.23
N GLU A 71 -5.38 0.50 -10.42
CA GLU A 71 -4.47 1.51 -10.94
C GLU A 71 -3.33 0.87 -11.74
N LEU A 72 -2.73 -0.23 -11.24
CA LEU A 72 -1.69 -0.98 -11.96
C LEU A 72 -2.18 -1.58 -13.29
N ASP A 73 -3.36 -2.21 -13.32
CA ASP A 73 -3.94 -2.80 -14.54
C ASP A 73 -4.19 -1.74 -15.61
N TYR A 74 -4.74 -0.60 -15.21
CA TYR A 74 -4.94 0.55 -16.09
C TYR A 74 -3.64 1.00 -16.76
N TRP A 75 -2.54 1.04 -16.00
CA TRP A 75 -1.23 1.39 -16.54
C TRP A 75 -0.57 0.27 -17.35
N HIS A 76 -0.85 -1.00 -17.08
CA HIS A 76 -0.35 -2.11 -17.88
C HIS A 76 -1.01 -2.18 -19.27
N LYS A 77 -2.21 -1.62 -19.44
CA LYS A 77 -2.94 -1.57 -20.71
C LYS A 77 -2.66 -0.34 -21.58
N THR A 78 -1.98 0.69 -21.07
CA THR A 78 -1.72 1.97 -21.75
C THR A 78 -0.31 2.06 -22.32
#